data_AF-A0A1M4ZCJ1-F1
#
_entry.id   AF-A0A1M4ZCJ1-F1
#
_cell.length_a   1.000
_cell.length_b   1.000
_cell.length_c   1.000
_cell.angle_alpha   90.00
_cell.angle_beta   90.00
_cell.angle_gamma   90.00
#
_symmetry.space_group_name_H-M   'P 1'
#
loop_
_entity.id
_entity.type
_entity.pdbx_description
1 polymer ?
#
loop_
_entity_poly.entity_id
_entity_poly.type
_entity_poly.pdbx_seq_one_letter_code
_entity_poly.pdbx_strand_id
1 'polypeptide(L)'
;MTRPDGDNAVLRAVQEALSGYHRQIEEVDEELSRLVHRREEIVVGARTALLEQLPEDVRGGLAREIAAERPPSALGARAAGHLAQLPAVVSQEVEALHARLRGFHSEIEGIDADLARLVHRREELVTAAREAMARCVPDEAEEHAADRTPRVAMALACW
;
A
#
# COMPACT_ATOMS: atom_id res chain seq x y z
N MET A 1 -38.19 -38.84 -5.43
CA MET A 1 -36.76 -38.67 -5.10
C MET A 1 -36.00 -38.43 -6.38
N THR A 2 -35.50 -37.21 -6.59
CA THR A 2 -34.22 -36.82 -7.23
C THR A 2 -34.32 -35.34 -7.63
N ARG A 3 -33.79 -34.44 -6.79
CA ARG A 3 -33.36 -33.11 -7.24
C ARG A 3 -31.89 -32.82 -6.90
N PRO A 4 -30.94 -33.74 -7.16
CA PRO A 4 -29.52 -33.51 -6.87
C PRO A 4 -28.81 -32.55 -7.86
N ASP A 5 -29.39 -32.28 -9.04
CA ASP A 5 -28.75 -31.44 -10.06
C ASP A 5 -28.83 -29.94 -9.76
N GLY A 6 -29.88 -29.49 -9.06
CA GLY A 6 -30.07 -28.06 -8.73
C GLY A 6 -29.06 -27.57 -7.70
N ASP A 7 -28.89 -28.33 -6.62
CA ASP A 7 -28.00 -27.96 -5.52
C ASP A 7 -26.53 -27.96 -5.95
N ASN A 8 -26.16 -28.91 -6.82
CA ASN A 8 -24.80 -29.00 -7.35
C ASN A 8 -24.49 -27.85 -8.33
N ALA A 9 -25.49 -27.37 -9.09
CA ALA A 9 -25.36 -26.20 -9.93
C ALA A 9 -25.18 -24.90 -9.12
N VAL A 10 -25.91 -24.76 -8.01
CA VAL A 10 -25.79 -23.60 -7.10
C VAL A 10 -24.42 -23.58 -6.44
N LEU A 11 -23.97 -24.71 -5.86
CA LEU A 11 -22.65 -24.79 -5.23
C LEU A 11 -21.51 -24.47 -6.21
N ARG A 12 -21.62 -24.93 -7.46
CA ARG A 12 -20.64 -24.62 -8.50
C ARG A 12 -20.62 -23.12 -8.85
N ALA A 13 -21.79 -22.49 -8.97
CA ALA A 13 -21.87 -21.06 -9.24
C ALA A 13 -21.26 -20.21 -8.11
N VAL A 14 -21.46 -20.63 -6.85
CA VAL A 14 -20.85 -19.99 -5.68
C VAL A 14 -19.34 -20.16 -5.69
N GLN A 15 -18.85 -21.37 -5.97
CA GLN A 15 -17.43 -21.65 -6.08
C GLN A 15 -16.77 -20.82 -7.19
N GLU A 16 -17.39 -20.75 -8.38
CA GLU A 16 -16.92 -19.92 -9.49
C GLU A 16 -16.87 -18.43 -9.09
N ALA A 17 -17.88 -17.92 -8.38
CA ALA A 17 -17.92 -16.55 -7.89
C ALA A 17 -16.80 -16.26 -6.87
N LEU A 18 -16.59 -17.15 -5.90
CA LEU A 18 -15.55 -17.01 -4.88
C LEU A 18 -14.14 -17.09 -5.47
N SER A 19 -13.91 -18.00 -6.41
CA SER A 19 -12.66 -18.03 -7.18
C SER A 19 -12.45 -16.75 -7.97
N GLY A 20 -13.52 -16.17 -8.51
CA GLY A 20 -13.50 -14.87 -9.20
C GLY A 20 -13.12 -13.70 -8.29
N TYR A 21 -13.64 -13.65 -7.06
CA TYR A 21 -13.25 -12.64 -6.07
C TYR A 21 -11.82 -12.83 -5.59
N HIS A 22 -11.41 -14.08 -5.33
CA HIS A 22 -10.05 -14.41 -4.90
C HIS A 22 -9.02 -13.88 -5.90
N ARG A 23 -9.19 -14.20 -7.19
CA ARG A 23 -8.31 -13.72 -8.26
C ARG A 23 -8.24 -12.19 -8.31
N GLN A 24 -9.37 -11.50 -8.17
CA GLN A 24 -9.38 -10.03 -8.19
C GLN A 24 -8.67 -9.43 -6.98
N ILE A 25 -8.78 -10.05 -5.80
CA ILE A 25 -8.06 -9.61 -4.60
C ILE A 25 -6.55 -9.85 -4.79
N GLU A 26 -6.15 -10.99 -5.35
CA GLU A 26 -4.74 -11.27 -5.67
C GLU A 26 -4.17 -10.25 -6.66
N GLU A 27 -4.90 -9.91 -7.72
CA GLU A 27 -4.49 -8.88 -8.69
C GLU A 27 -4.28 -7.51 -8.04
N VAL A 28 -5.16 -7.13 -7.10
CA VAL A 28 -5.02 -5.89 -6.33
C VAL A 28 -3.83 -5.95 -5.36
N ASP A 29 -3.62 -7.09 -4.69
CA ASP A 29 -2.51 -7.29 -3.75
C ASP A 29 -1.14 -7.28 -4.45
N GLU A 30 -1.05 -7.83 -5.65
CA GLU A 30 0.13 -7.73 -6.50
C GLU A 30 0.44 -6.27 -6.87
N GLU A 31 -0.58 -5.52 -7.29
CA GLU A 31 -0.40 -4.12 -7.68
C GLU A 31 -0.05 -3.23 -6.48
N LEU A 32 -0.69 -3.45 -5.33
CA LEU A 32 -0.30 -2.81 -4.07
C LEU A 32 1.17 -3.07 -3.74
N SER A 33 1.61 -4.32 -3.85
CA SER A 33 3.01 -4.70 -3.59
C SER A 33 3.98 -3.99 -4.53
N ARG A 34 3.64 -3.90 -5.82
CA ARG A 34 4.45 -3.15 -6.81
C ARG A 34 4.55 -1.68 -6.48
N LEU A 35 3.43 -1.03 -6.12
CA LEU A 35 3.41 0.40 -5.81
C LEU A 35 4.17 0.71 -4.51
N VAL A 36 4.04 -0.11 -3.47
CA VAL A 36 4.82 0.03 -2.23
C VAL A 36 6.32 -0.04 -2.55
N HIS A 37 6.74 -1.04 -3.34
CA HIS A 37 8.15 -1.17 -3.71
C HIS A 37 8.64 0.05 -4.52
N ARG A 38 7.88 0.48 -5.53
CA ARG A 38 8.22 1.66 -6.34
C ARG A 38 8.33 2.92 -5.48
N ARG A 39 7.44 3.10 -4.50
CA ARG A 39 7.49 4.22 -3.56
C ARG A 39 8.81 4.21 -2.78
N GLU A 40 9.22 3.06 -2.29
CA GLU A 40 10.50 2.90 -1.57
C GLU A 40 11.69 3.25 -2.47
N GLU A 41 11.70 2.79 -3.73
CA GLU A 41 12.74 3.13 -4.71
C GLU A 41 12.85 4.65 -4.91
N ILE A 42 11.72 5.34 -5.02
CA ILE A 42 11.69 6.80 -5.17
C ILE A 42 12.18 7.51 -3.91
N VAL A 43 11.76 7.06 -2.73
CA VAL A 43 12.23 7.63 -1.44
C VAL A 43 13.74 7.46 -1.29
N VAL A 44 14.27 6.28 -1.64
CA VAL A 44 15.71 6.02 -1.65
C VAL A 44 16.41 6.90 -2.68
N GLY A 45 15.87 7.03 -3.90
CA GLY A 45 16.40 7.91 -4.95
C GLY A 45 16.44 9.38 -4.54
N ALA A 46 15.38 9.87 -3.89
CA ALA A 46 15.32 11.22 -3.34
C ALA A 46 16.36 11.45 -2.25
N ARG A 47 16.52 10.49 -1.34
CA ARG A 47 17.53 10.54 -0.28
C ARG A 47 18.95 10.55 -0.85
N THR A 48 19.24 9.72 -1.84
CA THR A 48 20.55 9.67 -2.50
C THR A 48 20.85 10.98 -3.21
N ALA A 49 19.90 11.51 -4.00
CA ALA A 49 20.06 12.78 -4.70
C ALA A 49 20.34 13.94 -3.73
N LEU A 50 19.67 13.95 -2.57
CA LEU A 50 19.94 14.92 -1.51
C LEU A 50 21.35 14.76 -0.93
N LEU A 51 21.78 13.54 -0.61
CA LEU A 51 23.10 13.29 0.02
C LEU A 51 24.27 13.60 -0.92
N GLU A 52 24.14 13.33 -2.21
CA GLU A 52 25.17 13.59 -3.22
C GLU A 52 25.44 15.09 -3.43
N GLN A 53 24.41 15.93 -3.25
CA GLN A 53 24.50 17.37 -3.51
C GLN A 53 24.74 18.20 -2.24
N LEU A 54 24.81 17.56 -1.07
CA LEU A 54 25.15 18.23 0.19
C LEU A 54 26.68 18.34 0.34
N PRO A 55 27.20 19.53 0.71
CA PRO A 55 28.57 19.70 1.19
C PRO A 55 28.90 18.70 2.31
N GLU A 56 30.14 18.19 2.34
CA GLU A 56 30.63 17.19 3.33
C GLU A 56 30.25 17.53 4.78
N ASP A 57 30.43 18.80 5.14
CA ASP A 57 30.15 19.38 6.44
C ASP A 57 28.65 19.41 6.78
N VAL A 58 27.78 19.62 5.77
CA VAL A 58 26.32 19.54 5.93
C VAL A 58 25.85 18.08 5.97
N ARG A 59 26.47 17.20 5.18
CA ARG A 59 26.10 15.77 5.10
C ARG A 59 26.29 15.07 6.43
N GLY A 60 27.41 15.29 7.11
CA GLY A 60 27.68 14.73 8.44
C GLY A 60 26.74 15.27 9.54
N GLY A 61 26.35 16.54 9.43
CA GLY A 61 25.37 17.15 10.33
C GLY A 61 23.95 16.61 10.12
N LEU A 62 23.50 16.54 8.87
CA LEU A 62 22.16 16.06 8.51
C LEU A 62 22.00 14.56 8.80
N ALA A 63 23.01 13.74 8.52
CA ALA A 63 23.00 12.31 8.85
C ALA A 63 22.84 12.06 10.36
N ARG A 64 23.50 12.87 11.20
CA ARG A 64 23.33 12.81 12.66
C ARG A 64 21.94 13.26 13.11
N GLU A 65 21.37 14.29 12.49
CA GLU A 65 20.03 14.77 12.87
C GLU A 65 18.91 13.85 12.41
N ILE A 66 19.04 13.19 11.25
CA ILE A 66 18.14 12.12 10.79
C ILE A 66 18.22 10.92 11.73
N ALA A 67 19.43 10.53 12.15
CA ALA A 67 19.62 9.46 13.14
C ALA A 67 19.09 9.83 14.54
N ALA A 68 18.88 11.12 14.82
CA ALA A 68 18.36 11.63 16.09
C ALA A 68 16.83 11.87 16.08
N GLU A 69 16.12 11.42 15.03
CA GLU A 69 14.65 11.52 14.89
C GLU A 69 14.07 12.94 15.15
N ARG A 70 14.79 14.00 14.79
CA ARG A 70 14.27 15.36 14.94
C ARG A 70 13.11 15.64 13.97
N PRO A 71 12.13 16.49 14.36
CA PRO A 71 11.03 16.85 13.49
C PRO A 71 11.53 17.56 12.21
N PRO A 72 10.92 17.28 11.04
CA PRO A 72 11.38 17.80 9.75
C PRO A 72 11.39 19.33 9.65
N SER A 73 10.56 20.01 10.46
CA SER A 73 10.55 21.48 10.56
C SER A 73 11.85 22.06 11.13
N ALA A 74 12.49 21.37 12.08
CA ALA A 74 13.76 21.80 12.66
C ALA A 74 14.94 21.57 11.69
N LEU A 75 14.89 20.46 10.93
CA LEU A 75 15.84 20.13 9.86
C LEU A 75 15.78 21.17 8.72
N GLY A 76 14.57 21.53 8.28
CA GLY A 76 14.36 22.50 7.19
C GLY A 76 14.88 23.89 7.50
N ALA A 77 14.67 24.40 8.72
CA ALA A 77 15.12 25.75 9.10
C ALA A 77 16.64 25.90 9.12
N ARG A 78 17.36 24.87 9.60
CA ARG A 78 18.83 24.89 9.71
C ARG A 78 19.50 24.68 8.35
N ALA A 79 18.94 23.80 7.52
CA ALA A 79 19.37 23.61 6.13
C ALA A 79 19.14 24.89 5.30
N ALA A 80 17.98 25.54 5.44
CA ALA A 80 17.68 26.79 4.73
C ALA A 80 18.66 27.93 5.06
N GLY A 81 19.02 28.07 6.34
CA GLY A 81 20.00 29.09 6.77
C GLY A 81 21.41 28.87 6.21
N HIS A 82 21.81 27.61 6.00
CA HIS A 82 23.11 27.25 5.42
C HIS A 82 23.11 27.41 3.89
N LEU A 83 22.02 27.03 3.23
CA LEU A 83 21.83 27.22 1.79
C LEU A 83 21.84 28.70 1.38
N ALA A 84 21.31 29.59 2.23
CA ALA A 84 21.28 31.03 1.97
C ALA A 84 22.68 31.70 1.96
N GLN A 85 23.72 31.02 2.45
CA GLN A 85 25.08 31.55 2.53
C GLN A 85 25.99 31.05 1.39
N LEU A 86 25.48 30.24 0.47
CA LEU A 86 26.30 29.65 -0.59
C LEU A 86 26.43 30.58 -1.82
N PRO A 87 27.59 30.59 -2.52
CA PRO A 87 27.84 31.42 -3.70
C PRO A 87 26.85 31.17 -4.85
N ALA A 88 26.68 32.14 -5.77
CA ALA A 88 25.70 32.08 -6.86
C ALA A 88 25.75 30.83 -7.77
N VAL A 89 26.92 30.19 -7.92
CA VAL A 89 27.07 28.90 -8.64
C VAL A 89 26.35 27.77 -7.89
N VAL A 90 26.40 27.79 -6.56
CA VAL A 90 25.68 26.86 -5.70
C VAL A 90 24.18 27.14 -5.71
N SER A 91 23.75 28.38 -5.98
CA SER A 91 22.32 28.71 -6.13
C SER A 91 21.67 27.94 -7.29
N GLN A 92 22.36 27.75 -8.42
CA GLN A 92 21.84 26.97 -9.55
C GLN A 92 21.77 25.47 -9.24
N GLU A 93 22.79 24.92 -8.58
CA GLU A 93 22.81 23.52 -8.14
C GLU A 93 21.71 23.24 -7.10
N VAL A 94 21.49 24.18 -6.18
CA VAL A 94 20.44 24.13 -5.16
C VAL A 94 19.04 24.27 -5.77
N GLU A 95 18.85 25.11 -6.79
CA GLU A 95 17.60 25.19 -7.53
C GLU A 95 17.32 23.89 -8.29
N ALA A 96 18.33 23.30 -8.93
CA ALA A 96 18.23 22.01 -9.60
C ALA A 96 17.87 20.88 -8.62
N LEU A 97 18.49 20.87 -7.43
CA LEU A 97 18.14 19.95 -6.34
C LEU A 97 16.68 20.11 -5.92
N HIS A 98 16.23 21.34 -5.69
CA HIS A 98 14.86 21.62 -5.28
C HIS A 98 13.84 21.21 -6.35
N ALA A 99 14.14 21.43 -7.63
CA ALA A 99 13.29 20.97 -8.72
C ALA A 99 13.19 19.43 -8.73
N ARG A 100 14.33 18.74 -8.54
CA ARG A 100 14.38 17.28 -8.49
C ARG A 100 13.65 16.70 -7.28
N LEU A 101 13.83 17.29 -6.09
CA LEU A 101 13.11 16.90 -4.87
C LEU A 101 11.60 17.13 -4.97
N ARG A 102 11.16 18.23 -5.60
CA ARG A 102 9.73 18.45 -5.91
C ARG A 102 9.19 17.39 -6.86
N GLY A 103 9.97 16.97 -7.85
CA GLY A 103 9.62 15.87 -8.74
C GLY A 103 9.36 14.58 -7.98
N PHE A 104 10.30 14.17 -7.12
CA PHE A 104 10.13 12.99 -6.26
C PHE A 104 8.92 13.11 -5.34
N HIS A 105 8.69 14.28 -4.74
CA HIS A 105 7.53 14.51 -3.88
C HIS A 105 6.22 14.32 -4.63
N SER A 106 6.08 14.92 -5.81
CA SER A 106 4.89 14.78 -6.64
C SER A 106 4.66 13.32 -7.08
N GLU A 107 5.73 12.56 -7.34
CA GLU A 107 5.60 11.14 -7.69
C GLU A 107 5.15 10.30 -6.49
N ILE A 108 5.69 10.55 -5.30
CA ILE A 108 5.27 9.90 -4.06
C ILE A 108 3.79 10.20 -3.76
N GLU A 109 3.35 11.45 -3.91
CA GLU A 109 1.94 11.83 -3.72
C GLU A 109 1.01 11.08 -4.69
N GLY A 110 1.43 10.92 -5.95
CA GLY A 110 0.70 10.13 -6.93
C GLY A 110 0.58 8.66 -6.53
N ILE A 111 1.68 8.05 -6.10
CA ILE A 111 1.68 6.66 -5.62
C ILE A 111 0.84 6.50 -4.36
N ASP A 112 0.92 7.45 -3.41
CA ASP A 112 0.11 7.42 -2.18
C ASP A 112 -1.40 7.49 -2.50
N ALA A 113 -1.79 8.28 -3.49
CA ALA A 113 -3.16 8.33 -3.98
C ALA A 113 -3.58 6.99 -4.64
N ASP A 114 -2.70 6.35 -5.41
CA ASP A 114 -2.97 5.06 -6.05
C ASP A 114 -3.10 3.94 -5.01
N LEU A 115 -2.22 3.90 -4.03
CA LEU A 115 -2.27 2.98 -2.90
C LEU A 115 -3.60 3.11 -2.13
N ALA A 116 -4.01 4.35 -1.80
CA ALA A 116 -5.27 4.58 -1.11
C ALA A 116 -6.49 4.07 -1.91
N ARG A 117 -6.48 4.27 -3.24
CA ARG A 117 -7.53 3.76 -4.13
C ARG A 117 -7.57 2.23 -4.16
N LEU A 118 -6.41 1.58 -4.26
CA LEU A 118 -6.34 0.12 -4.33
C LEU A 118 -6.67 -0.55 -3.00
N VAL A 119 -6.25 0.01 -1.87
CA VAL A 119 -6.66 -0.46 -0.54
C VAL A 119 -8.18 -0.41 -0.40
N HIS A 120 -8.81 0.70 -0.77
CA HIS A 120 -10.26 0.80 -0.75
C HIS A 120 -10.91 -0.23 -1.68
N ARG A 121 -10.39 -0.40 -2.89
CA ARG A 121 -10.91 -1.41 -3.83
C ARG A 121 -10.81 -2.83 -3.29
N ARG A 122 -9.71 -3.16 -2.61
CA ARG A 122 -9.52 -4.44 -1.95
C ARG A 122 -10.59 -4.68 -0.88
N GLU A 123 -10.86 -3.67 -0.05
CA GLU A 123 -11.88 -3.73 1.00
C GLU A 123 -13.29 -3.96 0.41
N GLU A 124 -13.62 -3.29 -0.70
CA GLU A 124 -14.87 -3.52 -1.43
C GLU A 124 -14.98 -4.97 -1.92
N LEU A 125 -13.93 -5.52 -2.52
CA LEU A 125 -13.91 -6.89 -3.03
C LEU A 125 -14.05 -7.92 -1.91
N VAL A 126 -13.35 -7.73 -0.79
CA VAL A 126 -13.46 -8.59 0.40
C VAL A 126 -14.88 -8.53 0.98
N THR A 127 -15.46 -7.34 1.07
CA THR A 127 -16.84 -7.16 1.55
C THR A 127 -17.83 -7.86 0.62
N ALA A 128 -17.71 -7.67 -0.69
CA ALA A 128 -18.56 -8.33 -1.68
C ALA A 128 -18.43 -9.86 -1.63
N ALA A 129 -17.21 -10.39 -1.46
CA ALA A 129 -16.99 -11.82 -1.30
C ALA A 129 -17.67 -12.37 -0.04
N ARG A 130 -17.54 -11.67 1.10
CA ARG A 130 -18.21 -12.05 2.37
C ARG A 130 -19.72 -12.04 2.23
N GLU A 131 -20.30 -11.02 1.61
CA GLU A 131 -21.74 -10.97 1.35
C GLU A 131 -22.21 -12.09 0.40
N ALA A 132 -21.42 -12.40 -0.63
CA ALA A 132 -21.73 -13.50 -1.53
C ALA A 132 -21.73 -14.85 -0.80
N MET A 133 -20.78 -15.08 0.10
CA MET A 133 -20.78 -16.27 0.97
C MET A 133 -22.01 -16.30 1.87
N ALA A 134 -22.33 -15.20 2.56
CA ALA A 134 -23.45 -15.13 3.48
C ALA A 134 -24.80 -15.42 2.79
N ARG A 135 -24.99 -14.96 1.54
CA ARG A 135 -26.20 -15.25 0.74
C ARG A 135 -26.33 -16.72 0.32
N CYS A 136 -25.24 -17.50 0.38
CA CYS A 136 -25.17 -18.86 -0.14
C CYS A 136 -25.04 -19.94 0.94
N VAL A 137 -24.90 -19.54 2.21
CA VAL A 137 -25.06 -20.44 3.35
C VAL A 137 -26.55 -20.46 3.71
N PRO A 138 -27.31 -21.54 3.42
CA PRO A 138 -28.71 -21.63 3.84
C PRO A 138 -28.81 -21.68 5.38
N ASP A 139 -29.87 -21.07 5.95
CA ASP A 139 -30.17 -21.08 7.40
C ASP A 139 -30.23 -22.52 7.99
N GLU A 140 -30.46 -23.52 7.14
CA GLU A 140 -30.45 -24.96 7.48
C GLU A 140 -29.06 -25.48 7.90
N ALA A 141 -27.99 -24.73 7.63
CA ALA A 141 -26.66 -25.04 8.13
C ALA A 141 -26.49 -24.75 9.62
N GLU A 142 -27.33 -23.91 10.25
CA GLU A 142 -27.29 -23.68 11.70
C GLU A 142 -27.74 -24.92 12.50
N GLU A 143 -28.71 -25.68 11.99
CA GLU A 143 -29.21 -26.89 12.68
C GLU A 143 -28.18 -28.05 12.67
N HIS A 144 -27.22 -28.03 11.73
CA HIS A 144 -26.11 -29.00 11.64
C HIS A 144 -24.72 -28.38 11.92
N ALA A 145 -24.64 -27.09 12.30
CA ALA A 145 -23.38 -26.39 12.62
C ALA A 145 -22.70 -26.94 13.88
N ALA A 146 -23.45 -27.60 14.76
CA ALA A 146 -22.88 -28.29 15.93
C ALA A 146 -21.97 -29.48 15.54
N ASP A 147 -22.17 -30.08 14.36
CA ASP A 147 -21.47 -31.31 13.94
C ASP A 147 -20.41 -31.05 12.84
N ARG A 148 -20.57 -29.98 12.04
CA ARG A 148 -19.59 -29.56 11.02
C ARG A 148 -18.59 -28.53 11.53
N THR A 149 -17.83 -28.99 12.52
CA THR A 149 -16.35 -28.98 12.61
C THR A 149 -15.59 -27.65 12.34
N PRO A 150 -14.57 -27.29 13.16
CA PRO A 150 -13.68 -26.12 13.08
C PRO A 150 -13.20 -25.61 11.71
N ARG A 151 -13.30 -26.39 10.64
CA ARG A 151 -12.87 -26.03 9.29
C ARG A 151 -13.68 -24.91 8.65
N VAL A 152 -15.00 -24.85 8.87
CA VAL A 152 -15.82 -23.75 8.34
C VAL A 152 -15.54 -22.47 9.12
N ALA A 153 -15.43 -22.57 10.45
CA ALA A 153 -15.01 -21.45 11.31
C ALA A 153 -13.58 -20.96 10.96
N MET A 154 -12.65 -21.87 10.65
CA MET A 154 -11.29 -21.54 10.25
C MET A 154 -11.24 -20.91 8.85
N ALA A 155 -12.04 -21.40 7.89
CA ALA A 155 -12.15 -20.78 6.57
C ALA A 155 -12.74 -19.37 6.64
N LEU A 156 -13.68 -19.11 7.55
CA LEU A 156 -14.22 -17.77 7.80
C LEU A 156 -13.29 -16.87 8.61
N ALA A 157 -12.42 -17.44 9.46
CA ALA A 157 -11.45 -16.69 10.28
C ALA A 157 -10.15 -16.37 9.54
N CYS A 158 -9.83 -17.08 8.45
CA CYS A 158 -8.64 -16.85 7.63
C CYS A 158 -8.86 -15.82 6.49
N TRP A 159 -10.03 -15.16 6.42
CA TRP A 159 -10.39 -14.16 5.41
C TRP A 159 -10.79 -12.81 6.02
#